data_AF-A0A960E8J7-F1
#
_entry.id   AF-A0A960E8J7-F1
#
_cell.length_a   1.000
_cell.length_b   1.000
_cell.length_c   1.000
_cell.angle_alpha   90.00
_cell.angle_beta   90.00
_cell.angle_gamma   90.00
#
_symmetry.space_group_name_H-M   'P 1'
#
loop_
_entity.id
_entity.type
_entity.pdbx_description
1 polymer ?
#
loop_
_entity_poly.entity_id
_entity_poly.type
_entity_poly.pdbx_seq_one_letter_code
_entity_poly.pdbx_strand_id
1 'polypeptide(L)'
;MARPTWTGTVSFGLVSVPVKAYGATRDRSIRFHRIERGTGARVRNQNVSDQTGEPVADDDILLGYELAPGRHVTFEREELADLRPDSTKSLTVLDFVDLDDVDPVYFEKTYWLGPDGDAAREPYDLLLEAMEQRGRVAIGHVVMRNKGHLAAIRPMDGLLAMSIMRYADEVVSREGTDELPDERGESEQR
;
A
#
# COMPACT_ATOMS: atom_id res chain seq x y z
N MET A 1 18.07 5.90 14.39
CA MET A 1 16.65 6.32 14.41
C MET A 1 15.96 5.81 13.17
N ALA A 2 14.69 5.41 13.26
CA ALA A 2 13.90 5.06 12.08
C ALA A 2 13.69 6.30 11.20
N ARG A 3 13.94 6.20 9.89
CA ARG A 3 13.65 7.29 8.95
C ARG A 3 12.17 7.25 8.58
N PRO A 4 11.48 8.41 8.50
CA PRO A 4 10.12 8.44 8.03
C PRO A 4 10.06 7.92 6.59
N THR A 5 9.08 7.07 6.30
CA THR A 5 8.82 6.55 4.96
C THR A 5 7.96 7.51 4.15
N TRP A 6 7.17 8.35 4.84
CA TRP A 6 6.30 9.36 4.25
C TRP A 6 6.09 10.52 5.23
N THR A 7 5.88 11.72 4.69
CA THR A 7 5.53 12.93 5.43
C THR A 7 4.38 13.60 4.70
N GLY A 8 3.35 13.99 5.43
CA GLY A 8 2.18 14.65 4.85
C GLY A 8 1.19 15.09 5.91
N THR A 9 -0.05 15.35 5.50
CA THR A 9 -1.09 15.89 6.36
C THR A 9 -2.31 14.97 6.37
N VAL A 10 -2.83 14.62 7.54
CA VAL A 10 -4.16 14.00 7.68
C VAL A 10 -5.20 15.11 7.67
N SER A 11 -6.12 15.07 6.72
CA SER A 11 -7.15 16.10 6.53
C SER A 11 -8.55 15.51 6.54
N PHE A 12 -9.46 16.15 7.28
CA PHE A 12 -10.88 15.80 7.34
C PHE A 12 -11.71 17.06 7.58
N GLY A 13 -12.63 17.38 6.65
CA GLY A 13 -13.35 18.65 6.67
C GLY A 13 -12.38 19.85 6.65
N LEU A 14 -12.37 20.62 7.74
CA LEU A 14 -11.50 21.80 7.92
C LEU A 14 -10.28 21.51 8.81
N VAL A 15 -10.13 20.29 9.32
CA VAL A 15 -9.02 19.90 10.19
C VAL A 15 -7.88 19.38 9.34
N SER A 16 -6.65 19.77 9.69
CA SER A 16 -5.42 19.35 9.02
C SER A 16 -4.34 19.11 10.06
N VAL A 17 -3.85 17.87 10.14
CA VAL A 17 -2.86 17.41 11.12
C VAL A 17 -1.60 16.95 10.40
N PRO A 18 -0.50 17.71 10.44
CA PRO A 18 0.78 17.29 9.86
C PRO A 18 1.35 16.06 10.59
N VAL A 19 1.74 15.03 9.85
CA VAL A 19 2.26 13.77 10.38
C VAL A 19 3.43 13.20 9.57
N LYS A 20 4.21 12.34 10.22
CA LYS A 20 5.24 11.50 9.64
C LYS A 20 4.87 10.03 9.84
N ALA A 21 5.00 9.24 8.77
CA ALA A 21 4.76 7.80 8.80
C ALA A 21 6.08 7.02 8.92
N TYR A 22 6.12 6.06 9.84
CA TYR A 22 7.26 5.18 10.09
C TYR A 22 6.80 3.73 9.96
N GLY A 23 7.56 2.87 9.26
CA GLY A 23 7.14 1.47 9.09
C GLY A 23 6.94 0.76 10.44
N ALA A 24 5.73 0.24 10.68
CA ALA A 24 5.41 -0.54 11.88
C ALA A 24 5.81 -2.01 11.73
N THR A 25 5.85 -2.49 10.49
CA THR A 25 6.32 -3.83 10.12
C THR A 25 7.62 -3.75 9.33
N ARG A 26 8.45 -4.80 9.43
CA ARG A 26 9.64 -4.98 8.61
C ARG A 26 9.60 -6.37 8.00
N ASP A 27 9.74 -6.42 6.68
CA ASP A 27 10.01 -7.67 5.99
C ASP A 27 11.40 -8.18 6.42
N ARG A 28 11.47 -9.45 6.80
CA ARG A 28 12.70 -10.15 7.18
C ARG A 28 13.19 -11.09 6.08
N SER A 29 12.65 -10.98 4.87
CA SER A 29 13.08 -11.75 3.71
C SER A 29 14.58 -11.58 3.46
N ILE A 30 15.28 -12.70 3.33
CA ILE A 30 16.71 -12.72 3.01
C ILE A 30 16.82 -12.59 1.50
N ARG A 31 17.41 -11.50 1.01
CA ARG A 31 17.69 -11.32 -0.42
C ARG A 31 18.97 -12.04 -0.78
N PHE A 32 18.84 -13.13 -1.53
CA PHE A 32 19.99 -13.83 -2.09
C PHE A 32 20.53 -13.10 -3.32
N HIS A 33 21.83 -13.22 -3.51
CA HIS A 33 22.51 -12.75 -4.70
C HIS A 33 22.78 -13.93 -5.61
N ARG A 34 22.55 -13.75 -6.91
CA ARG A 34 22.91 -14.77 -7.90
C ARG A 34 24.43 -14.78 -8.04
N ILE A 35 25.02 -15.92 -7.74
CA ILE A 35 26.46 -16.14 -7.77
C ILE A 35 26.77 -17.23 -8.78
N GLU A 36 27.74 -17.00 -9.65
CA GLU A 36 28.23 -18.00 -10.58
C GLU A 36 28.92 -19.13 -9.80
N ARG A 37 28.48 -20.37 -10.07
CA ARG A 37 29.06 -21.57 -9.46
C ARG A 37 30.48 -21.75 -9.98
N GLY A 38 31.45 -21.86 -9.07
CA GLY A 38 32.87 -22.09 -9.39
C GLY A 38 33.72 -20.84 -9.19
N THR A 39 33.34 -19.71 -9.79
CA THR A 39 34.09 -18.44 -9.68
C THR A 39 33.69 -17.62 -8.46
N GLY A 40 32.45 -17.77 -7.97
CA GLY A 40 31.90 -16.90 -6.92
C GLY A 40 31.52 -15.50 -7.41
N ALA A 41 31.59 -15.24 -8.72
CA ALA A 41 31.30 -13.93 -9.29
C ALA A 41 29.82 -13.57 -9.23
N ARG A 42 29.51 -12.27 -9.17
CA ARG A 42 28.13 -11.74 -9.22
C ARG A 42 27.56 -11.90 -10.62
N VAL A 43 26.42 -12.57 -10.73
CA VAL A 43 25.65 -12.64 -11.98
C VAL A 43 24.81 -11.37 -12.11
N ARG A 44 24.89 -10.71 -13.28
CA ARG A 44 24.05 -9.57 -13.65
C ARG A 44 22.99 -10.03 -14.65
N ASN A 45 21.84 -9.34 -14.66
CA ASN A 45 20.82 -9.51 -15.70
C ASN A 45 21.09 -8.51 -16.83
N GLN A 46 20.75 -8.89 -18.06
CA GLN A 46 20.74 -8.02 -19.24
C GLN A 46 19.38 -8.19 -19.91
N ASN A 47 18.77 -7.07 -20.33
CA ASN A 47 17.56 -7.09 -21.13
C ASN A 47 17.94 -7.49 -22.56
N VAL A 48 17.26 -8.50 -23.10
CA VAL A 48 17.48 -9.02 -24.45
C VAL A 48 16.14 -9.13 -25.17
N SER A 49 16.12 -8.82 -26.47
CA SER A 49 14.94 -8.94 -27.31
C SER A 49 14.64 -10.41 -27.58
N ASP A 50 13.40 -10.82 -27.38
CA ASP A 50 12.96 -12.21 -27.66
C ASP A 50 13.02 -12.54 -29.15
N GLN A 51 12.83 -11.55 -30.02
CA GLN A 51 12.84 -11.76 -31.47
C GLN A 51 14.25 -11.82 -32.06
N THR A 52 15.17 -10.96 -31.61
CA THR A 52 16.52 -10.85 -32.20
C THR A 52 17.60 -11.53 -31.37
N GLY A 53 17.34 -11.79 -30.08
CA GLY A 53 18.34 -12.29 -29.13
C GLY A 53 19.40 -11.26 -28.74
N GLU A 54 19.28 -10.02 -29.20
CA GLU A 54 20.26 -8.96 -28.96
C GLU A 54 19.93 -8.15 -27.70
N PRO A 55 20.96 -7.58 -27.03
CA PRO A 55 20.75 -6.67 -25.90
C PRO A 55 19.91 -5.45 -26.29
N VAL A 56 18.99 -5.07 -25.41
CA VAL A 56 18.16 -3.86 -25.58
C VAL A 56 18.55 -2.84 -24.50
N ALA A 57 18.74 -1.59 -24.90
CA ALA A 57 18.99 -0.50 -23.97
C ALA A 57 17.70 -0.13 -23.20
N ASP A 58 17.82 0.30 -21.96
CA ASP A 58 16.64 0.61 -21.12
C ASP A 58 15.75 1.71 -21.72
N ASP A 59 16.35 2.66 -22.46
CA ASP A 59 15.64 3.75 -23.15
C ASP A 59 14.80 3.25 -24.34
N ASP A 60 15.16 2.09 -24.91
CA ASP A 60 14.42 1.46 -26.01
C ASP A 60 13.31 0.51 -25.51
N ILE A 61 13.09 0.42 -24.19
CA ILE A 61 12.11 -0.49 -23.57
C ILE A 61 10.83 0.27 -23.18
N LEU A 62 9.76 0.01 -23.93
CA LEU A 62 8.40 0.44 -23.61
C LEU A 62 7.68 -0.55 -22.68
N LEU A 63 6.65 -0.07 -21.99
CA LEU A 63 5.75 -0.91 -21.18
C LEU A 63 4.58 -1.38 -22.04
N GLY A 64 4.45 -2.68 -22.27
CA GLY A 64 3.35 -3.27 -23.03
C GLY A 64 2.27 -3.87 -22.12
N TYR A 65 1.00 -3.58 -22.40
CA TYR A 65 -0.16 -4.26 -21.82
C TYR A 65 -0.88 -5.07 -22.91
N GLU A 66 -1.01 -6.37 -22.70
CA GLU A 66 -1.63 -7.28 -23.67
C GLU A 66 -3.17 -7.22 -23.55
N LEU A 67 -3.84 -6.78 -24.62
CA LEU A 67 -5.31 -6.76 -24.69
C LEU A 67 -5.89 -8.08 -25.23
N ALA A 68 -5.13 -8.74 -26.10
CA ALA A 68 -5.43 -10.03 -26.71
C ALA A 68 -4.11 -10.66 -27.17
N PRO A 69 -4.03 -11.98 -27.38
CA PRO A 69 -2.81 -12.66 -27.80
C PRO A 69 -2.08 -11.94 -28.93
N GLY A 70 -0.88 -11.42 -28.64
CA GLY A 70 -0.03 -10.71 -29.60
C GLY A 70 -0.41 -9.25 -29.89
N ARG A 71 -1.47 -8.71 -29.29
CA ARG A 71 -1.88 -7.30 -29.43
C ARG A 71 -1.63 -6.55 -28.13
N HIS A 72 -0.66 -5.65 -28.18
CA HIS A 72 -0.21 -4.86 -27.04
C HIS A 72 -0.56 -3.39 -27.24
N VAL A 73 -0.92 -2.72 -26.14
CA VAL A 73 -0.86 -1.26 -26.04
C VAL A 73 0.45 -0.93 -25.35
N THR A 74 1.24 -0.05 -25.95
CA THR A 74 2.55 0.36 -25.42
C THR A 74 2.46 1.74 -24.80
N PHE A 75 3.16 1.92 -23.69
CA PHE A 75 3.26 3.18 -22.98
C PHE A 75 4.73 3.53 -22.76
N GLU A 76 5.06 4.80 -22.95
CA GLU A 76 6.34 5.35 -22.49
C GLU A 76 6.34 5.47 -20.96
N ARG A 77 7.54 5.44 -20.35
CA ARG A 77 7.66 5.55 -18.89
C ARG A 77 7.26 6.93 -18.40
N GLU A 78 7.52 7.94 -19.22
CA GLU A 78 7.24 9.35 -19.03
C GLU A 78 5.73 9.62 -19.13
N GLU A 79 5.05 9.05 -20.13
CA GLU A 79 3.60 9.15 -20.29
C GLU A 79 2.86 8.60 -19.06
N LEU A 80 3.30 7.44 -18.56
CA LEU A 80 2.79 6.87 -17.31
C LEU A 80 3.17 7.70 -16.07
N ALA A 81 4.22 8.52 -16.14
CA ALA A 81 4.57 9.42 -15.06
C ALA A 81 3.63 10.62 -14.98
N ASP A 82 3.19 11.14 -16.12
CA ASP A 82 2.26 12.27 -16.21
C ASP A 82 0.83 11.91 -15.77
N LEU A 83 0.43 10.64 -15.94
CA LEU A 83 -0.85 10.12 -15.45
C LEU A 83 -0.90 9.92 -13.93
N ARG A 84 0.21 10.10 -13.22
CA ARG A 84 0.24 9.88 -11.76
C ARG A 84 -0.58 10.97 -11.07
N PRO A 85 -1.36 10.61 -10.03
CA PRO A 85 -2.08 11.61 -9.26
C PRO A 85 -1.10 12.64 -8.72
N ASP A 86 -1.51 13.91 -8.71
CA ASP A 86 -0.74 14.98 -8.09
C ASP A 86 -0.27 14.51 -6.71
N SER A 87 1.02 14.67 -6.45
CA SER A 87 1.64 14.29 -5.17
C SER A 87 1.18 15.24 -4.07
N THR A 88 -0.13 15.33 -3.82
CA THR A 88 -0.66 15.89 -2.60
C THR A 88 -0.19 14.94 -1.50
N LYS A 89 0.77 15.41 -0.70
CA LYS A 89 1.24 14.72 0.50
C LYS A 89 0.14 14.81 1.57
N SER A 90 -1.03 14.29 1.27
CA SER A 90 -2.20 14.31 2.14
C SER A 90 -2.82 12.93 2.21
N LEU A 91 -3.34 12.65 3.39
CA LEU A 91 -4.31 11.60 3.62
C LEU A 91 -5.65 12.29 3.87
N THR A 92 -6.58 12.12 2.95
CA THR A 92 -7.92 12.69 3.07
C THR A 92 -8.86 11.64 3.63
N VAL A 93 -9.37 11.88 4.84
CA VAL A 93 -10.39 11.02 5.46
C VAL A 93 -11.72 11.24 4.75
N LEU A 94 -12.35 10.13 4.40
CA LEU A 94 -13.67 10.08 3.79
C LEU A 94 -14.75 9.80 4.84
N ASP A 95 -14.47 8.88 5.77
CA ASP A 95 -15.45 8.47 6.77
C ASP A 95 -14.80 7.93 8.06
N PHE A 96 -15.58 7.83 9.13
CA PHE A 96 -15.21 7.21 10.39
C PHE A 96 -16.14 6.04 10.72
N VAL A 97 -15.57 4.82 10.72
CA VAL A 97 -16.31 3.56 10.92
C VAL A 97 -15.88 2.88 12.22
N ASP A 98 -16.62 1.87 12.66
CA ASP A 98 -16.18 1.02 13.76
C ASP A 98 -15.11 0.04 13.25
N LEU A 99 -14.07 -0.25 14.04
CA LEU A 99 -12.98 -1.13 13.60
C LEU A 99 -13.49 -2.53 13.24
N ASP A 100 -14.51 -3.00 13.93
CA ASP A 100 -15.11 -4.33 13.74
C ASP A 100 -15.86 -4.46 12.41
N ASP A 101 -16.19 -3.34 11.75
CA ASP A 101 -16.80 -3.33 10.41
C ASP A 101 -15.74 -3.58 9.30
N VAL A 102 -14.45 -3.51 9.64
CA VAL A 102 -13.36 -3.65 8.66
C VAL A 102 -12.72 -5.02 8.77
N ASP A 103 -13.07 -5.92 7.86
CA ASP A 103 -12.49 -7.26 7.82
C ASP A 103 -10.95 -7.21 7.72
N PRO A 104 -10.22 -8.01 8.52
CA PRO A 104 -8.77 -8.05 8.47
C PRO A 104 -8.15 -8.29 7.09
N VAL A 105 -8.86 -8.94 6.16
CA VAL A 105 -8.42 -9.21 4.78
C VAL A 105 -8.05 -7.94 4.03
N TYR A 106 -8.65 -6.80 4.40
CA TYR A 106 -8.39 -5.53 3.74
C TYR A 106 -7.05 -4.92 4.16
N PHE A 107 -6.46 -5.26 5.30
CA PHE A 107 -5.21 -4.64 5.74
C PHE A 107 -3.97 -5.28 5.08
N GLU A 108 -3.08 -4.44 4.55
CA GLU A 108 -1.83 -4.89 3.93
C GLU A 108 -0.60 -4.54 4.77
N LYS A 109 -0.33 -3.25 4.96
CA LYS A 109 0.90 -2.78 5.61
C LYS A 109 0.66 -1.58 6.51
N THR A 110 1.18 -1.69 7.74
CA THR A 110 0.98 -0.69 8.79
C THR A 110 2.19 0.22 8.99
N TYR A 111 1.90 1.48 9.29
CA TYR A 111 2.83 2.55 9.60
C TYR A 111 2.39 3.25 10.88
N TRP A 112 3.34 3.54 11.77
CA TRP A 112 3.14 4.46 12.89
C TRP A 112 3.08 5.89 12.35
N LEU A 113 2.07 6.66 12.76
CA LEU A 113 2.00 8.09 12.50
C LEU A 113 2.46 8.84 13.74
N GLY A 114 3.40 9.77 13.59
CA GLY A 114 3.76 10.73 14.63
C GLY A 114 3.56 12.16 14.14
N PRO A 115 3.35 13.14 15.04
CA PRO A 115 3.18 14.53 14.66
C PRO A 115 4.43 15.07 13.94
N ASP A 116 4.22 15.88 12.90
CA ASP A 116 5.31 16.56 12.21
C ASP A 116 5.61 17.93 12.83
N GLY A 117 6.50 17.92 13.82
CA GLY A 117 6.94 19.13 14.53
C GLY A 117 6.04 19.49 15.71
N ASP A 118 6.48 20.46 16.52
CA ASP A 118 5.81 20.74 17.79
C ASP A 118 4.42 21.36 17.64
N ALA A 119 4.20 22.15 16.59
CA ALA A 119 2.89 22.74 16.28
C ALA A 119 1.82 21.68 15.91
N ALA A 120 2.23 20.47 15.52
CA ALA A 120 1.31 19.41 15.16
C ALA A 120 0.92 18.50 16.33
N ARG A 121 1.56 18.64 17.52
CA ARG A 121 1.32 17.76 18.67
C ARG A 121 -0.10 17.86 19.20
N GLU A 122 -0.54 19.07 19.57
CA GLU A 122 -1.88 19.30 20.13
C GLU A 122 -3.03 18.80 19.21
N PRO A 123 -3.06 19.12 17.90
CA PRO A 123 -4.11 18.58 17.03
C PRO A 123 -3.97 17.07 16.77
N TYR A 124 -2.76 16.52 16.82
CA TYR A 124 -2.54 15.07 16.74
C TYR A 124 -3.08 14.34 17.97
N ASP A 125 -2.74 14.83 19.16
CA ASP A 125 -3.17 14.25 20.44
C ASP A 125 -4.70 14.33 20.55
N LEU A 126 -5.30 15.45 20.17
CA LEU A 126 -6.76 15.60 20.13
C LEU A 126 -7.43 14.61 19.19
N LEU A 127 -6.87 14.40 17.99
CA LEU A 127 -7.40 13.42 17.04
C LEU A 127 -7.28 11.99 17.60
N LEU A 128 -6.13 11.65 18.17
CA LEU A 128 -5.90 10.35 18.81
C LEU A 128 -6.91 10.10 19.93
N GLU A 129 -7.02 11.01 20.88
CA GLU A 129 -7.94 10.91 22.02
C GLU A 129 -9.40 10.80 21.55
N ALA A 130 -9.80 11.59 20.56
CA ALA A 130 -11.16 11.56 20.02
C ALA A 130 -11.49 10.21 19.36
N MET A 131 -10.54 9.62 18.63
CA MET A 131 -10.70 8.31 17.99
C MET A 131 -10.73 7.19 19.03
N GLU A 132 -9.87 7.25 20.07
CA GLU A 132 -9.84 6.28 21.17
C GLU A 132 -11.15 6.28 21.96
N GLN A 133 -11.61 7.46 22.39
CA GLN A 133 -12.83 7.59 23.17
C GLN A 133 -14.08 7.13 22.42
N ARG A 134 -14.09 7.27 21.09
CA ARG A 134 -15.23 6.91 20.24
C ARG A 134 -15.13 5.52 19.64
N GLY A 135 -13.98 4.84 19.78
CA GLY A 135 -13.74 3.53 19.16
C GLY A 135 -13.75 3.56 17.63
N ARG A 136 -13.37 4.69 17.01
CA ARG A 136 -13.51 4.90 15.56
C ARG A 136 -12.21 4.75 14.79
N VAL A 137 -12.34 4.30 13.56
CA VAL A 137 -11.28 4.19 12.54
C VAL A 137 -11.62 5.12 11.40
N ALA A 138 -10.65 5.91 10.95
CA ALA A 138 -10.82 6.79 9.80
C ALA A 138 -10.44 6.05 8.52
N ILE A 139 -11.31 6.04 7.52
CA ILE A 139 -11.04 5.48 6.19
C ILE A 139 -10.81 6.64 5.22
N GLY A 140 -9.79 6.55 4.38
CA GLY A 140 -9.43 7.65 3.51
C GLY A 140 -8.51 7.28 2.34
N HIS A 141 -8.21 8.28 1.52
CA HIS A 141 -7.24 8.17 0.45
C HIS A 141 -5.91 8.77 0.85
N VAL A 142 -4.82 8.09 0.50
CA VAL A 142 -3.46 8.59 0.69
C VAL A 142 -2.64 8.38 -0.56
N VAL A 143 -1.81 9.36 -0.90
CA VAL A 143 -0.83 9.22 -1.96
C VAL A 143 0.53 8.89 -1.35
N MET A 144 1.03 7.68 -1.63
CA MET A 144 2.33 7.21 -1.18
C MET A 144 3.14 6.66 -2.37
N ARG A 145 4.40 7.07 -2.47
CA ARG A 145 5.32 6.65 -3.55
C ARG A 145 4.70 6.83 -4.95
N ASN A 146 4.01 7.95 -5.14
CA ASN A 146 3.34 8.33 -6.39
C ASN A 146 2.26 7.32 -6.84
N LYS A 147 1.59 6.67 -5.88
CA LYS A 147 0.41 5.84 -6.07
C LYS A 147 -0.65 6.21 -5.03
N GLY A 148 -1.90 6.30 -5.46
CA GLY A 148 -3.04 6.44 -4.57
C GLY A 148 -3.36 5.10 -3.92
N HIS A 149 -3.69 5.12 -2.64
CA HIS A 149 -4.10 3.97 -1.86
C HIS A 149 -5.32 4.30 -1.03
N LEU A 150 -6.15 3.30 -0.75
CA LEU A 150 -7.06 3.33 0.38
C LEU A 150 -6.25 3.12 1.67
N ALA A 151 -6.60 3.82 2.73
CA ALA A 151 -5.93 3.71 4.02
C ALA A 151 -6.92 3.80 5.18
N ALA A 152 -6.62 3.06 6.23
CA ALA A 152 -7.28 3.15 7.52
C ALA A 152 -6.33 3.78 8.54
N ILE A 153 -6.76 4.81 9.26
CA ILE A 153 -6.09 5.32 10.45
C ILE A 153 -6.85 4.84 11.67
N ARG A 154 -6.15 4.29 12.66
CA ARG A 154 -6.72 3.89 13.94
C ARG A 154 -5.78 4.21 15.11
N PRO A 155 -6.30 4.42 16.32
CA PRO A 155 -5.50 4.35 17.54
C PRO A 155 -4.91 2.95 17.73
N MET A 156 -3.63 2.89 18.08
CA MET A 156 -2.92 1.65 18.39
C MET A 156 -1.73 1.98 19.28
N ASP A 157 -1.60 1.31 20.42
CA ASP A 157 -0.49 1.50 21.37
C ASP A 157 -0.23 2.96 21.77
N GLY A 158 -1.30 3.76 21.94
CA GLY A 158 -1.23 5.17 22.33
C GLY A 158 -0.70 6.10 21.22
N LEU A 159 -0.76 5.67 19.96
CA LEU A 159 -0.41 6.44 18.78
C LEU A 159 -1.44 6.21 17.67
N LEU A 160 -1.47 7.10 16.69
CA LEU A 160 -2.15 6.81 15.43
C LEU A 160 -1.31 5.84 14.59
N ALA A 161 -1.97 4.83 14.04
CA ALA A 161 -1.40 3.90 13.07
C ALA A 161 -2.20 3.96 11.77
N MET A 162 -1.50 4.03 10.63
CA MET A 162 -2.07 3.99 9.30
C MET A 162 -1.79 2.64 8.65
N SER A 163 -2.81 1.96 8.19
CA SER A 163 -2.68 0.75 7.37
C SER A 163 -3.08 1.05 5.93
N ILE A 164 -2.23 0.67 4.98
CA ILE A 164 -2.62 0.57 3.58
C ILE A 164 -3.67 -0.54 3.46
N MET A 165 -4.73 -0.24 2.72
CA MET A 165 -5.83 -1.16 2.48
C MET A 165 -5.86 -1.65 1.03
N ARG A 166 -6.29 -2.89 0.86
CA ARG A 166 -6.72 -3.45 -0.42
C ARG A 166 -8.07 -2.87 -0.81
N TYR A 167 -8.27 -2.64 -2.09
CA TYR A 167 -9.59 -2.39 -2.65
C TYR A 167 -10.42 -3.69 -2.69
N ALA A 168 -11.73 -3.56 -2.78
CA ALA A 168 -12.64 -4.70 -2.74
C ALA A 168 -12.45 -5.68 -3.90
N ASP A 169 -12.10 -5.16 -5.08
CA ASP A 169 -11.79 -5.94 -6.28
C ASP A 169 -10.43 -6.67 -6.20
N GLU A 170 -9.55 -6.28 -5.28
CA GLU A 170 -8.30 -6.99 -4.99
C GLU A 170 -8.50 -8.16 -4.02
N VAL A 171 -9.67 -8.25 -3.37
CA VAL A 171 -10.01 -9.36 -2.46
C VAL A 171 -10.67 -10.48 -3.24
N VAL A 172 -9.99 -11.62 -3.32
CA VAL A 172 -10.48 -12.81 -4.01
C VAL A 172 -11.70 -13.36 -3.29
N SER A 173 -12.81 -13.52 -4.03
CA SER A 173 -14.04 -14.10 -3.49
C SER A 173 -13.89 -15.61 -3.24
N ARG A 174 -14.63 -16.11 -2.23
CA ARG A 174 -14.66 -17.55 -1.94
C ARG A 174 -15.22 -18.36 -3.10
N GLU A 175 -16.22 -17.83 -3.79
CA GLU A 175 -16.87 -18.45 -4.96
C GLU A 175 -15.91 -18.73 -6.11
N GLY A 176 -14.80 -17.99 -6.22
CA GLY A 176 -13.76 -18.22 -7.23
C GLY A 176 -12.70 -19.26 -6.83
N THR A 177 -12.85 -19.92 -5.68
CA THR A 177 -11.86 -20.88 -5.16
C THR A 177 -12.48 -22.27 -5.01
N ASP A 178 -12.42 -23.06 -6.09
CA ASP A 178 -13.07 -24.38 -6.23
C ASP A 178 -12.68 -25.42 -5.16
N GLU A 179 -11.54 -25.23 -4.48
CA GLU A 179 -11.06 -26.15 -3.42
C GLU A 179 -11.56 -25.79 -2.01
N LEU A 180 -12.26 -24.67 -1.84
CA LEU A 180 -12.84 -24.30 -0.54
C LEU A 180 -14.12 -25.10 -0.30
N PRO A 181 -14.31 -25.66 0.92
CA PRO A 181 -15.56 -26.32 1.24
C PRO A 181 -16.71 -25.30 1.22
N ASP A 182 -17.79 -25.64 0.52
CA ASP A 182 -19.06 -24.93 0.67
C ASP A 182 -19.48 -24.94 2.14
N GLU A 183 -20.14 -23.86 2.54
CA GLU A 183 -20.48 -23.51 3.92
C GLU A 183 -20.81 -24.72 4.80
N ARG A 184 -20.26 -24.73 6.02
CA ARG A 184 -20.44 -25.83 6.99
C ARG A 184 -21.92 -26.21 7.03
N GLY A 185 -22.24 -27.39 6.49
CA GLY A 185 -23.58 -27.97 6.55
C GLY A 185 -24.11 -27.85 7.97
N GLU A 186 -25.33 -27.33 8.09
CA GLU A 186 -26.04 -27.16 9.35
C GLU A 186 -25.85 -28.44 10.17
N SER A 187 -25.12 -28.31 11.27
CA SER A 187 -24.97 -29.40 12.21
C SER A 187 -26.34 -29.59 12.85
N GLU A 188 -27.13 -30.52 12.30
CA GLU A 188 -28.37 -30.98 12.92
C GLU A 188 -28.04 -31.36 14.37
N GLN A 189 -28.45 -30.49 15.29
CA GLN A 189 -28.36 -30.71 16.72
C GLN A 189 -29.18 -31.95 17.05
N ARG A 190 -28.54 -32.94 17.67
CA ARG A 190 -29.16 -34.17 18.16
C ARG A 190 -29.13 -34.20 19.67
#